data_AF-A0A9D8TEB8-F1
#
_entry.id   AF-A0A9D8TEB8-F1
#
_cell.length_a   1.000
_cell.length_b   1.000
_cell.length_c   1.000
_cell.angle_alpha   90.00
_cell.angle_beta   90.00
_cell.angle_gamma   90.00
#
_symmetry.space_group_name_H-M   'P 1'
#
loop_
_entity.id
_entity.type
_entity.pdbx_description
1 polymer ?
#
loop_
_entity_poly.entity_id
_entity_poly.type
_entity_poly.pdbx_seq_one_letter_code
_entity_poly.pdbx_strand_id
1 'polypeptide(L)'
;MKKRQFVYIALAFLLLMGMSSCRKKSINNPLTVNSVGAPWELLVVMDKSDWEAPQGRALFEVLDADVPALPQSEPRFKISRCDNADFDGLLKPVRNILLVEISHIYSRPKIHVTEDMWANSQIVMRIVAPDNESFAKFVQDEKELIYQYFELAERKRNLQYIKRTHNRELSRLVMLKMGYEVQVPKFMERFKVGENFIWLSNDRQRKHQDMVIYSYPYTDKNTFTLEYLNAKRDSVMKANIPGGPEGSYMGREDAWPETFTEINFNGKYAVEIRGLWEMKGDMMGGPYVSITRLDEQNQRIVTAEIFIYAPEEDKRNLLKHNEAALYTLKLPGEFKHIEQ
;
A
#
# COMPACT_ATOMS: atom_id res chain seq x y z
N MET A 1 11.95 -31.92 6.90
CA MET A 1 11.32 -30.59 6.69
C MET A 1 12.15 -29.41 7.19
N LYS A 2 12.79 -29.47 8.38
CA LYS A 2 13.57 -28.33 8.94
C LYS A 2 14.81 -27.89 8.14
N LYS A 3 15.51 -28.80 7.42
CA LYS A 3 16.69 -28.45 6.61
C LYS A 3 16.36 -27.63 5.35
N ARG A 4 15.19 -27.82 4.73
CA ARG A 4 14.76 -27.04 3.55
C ARG A 4 14.37 -25.61 3.92
N GLN A 5 13.71 -25.40 5.06
CA GLN A 5 13.38 -24.07 5.57
C GLN A 5 14.63 -23.24 5.92
N PHE A 6 15.67 -23.88 6.45
CA PHE A 6 16.96 -23.19 6.69
C PHE A 6 17.63 -22.72 5.39
N VAL A 7 17.46 -23.45 4.28
CA VAL A 7 17.99 -23.05 2.96
C VAL A 7 17.22 -21.86 2.39
N TYR A 8 15.90 -21.80 2.56
CA TYR A 8 15.09 -20.64 2.13
C TYR A 8 15.37 -19.39 2.96
N ILE A 9 15.59 -19.53 4.27
CA ILE A 9 15.99 -18.42 5.14
C ILE A 9 17.40 -17.92 4.79
N ALA A 10 18.33 -18.84 4.46
CA ALA A 10 19.67 -18.48 4.00
C ALA A 10 19.67 -17.79 2.62
N LEU A 11 18.77 -18.17 1.70
CA LEU A 11 18.59 -17.48 0.41
C LEU A 11 17.96 -16.09 0.56
N ALA A 12 17.01 -15.92 1.50
CA ALA A 12 16.45 -14.60 1.83
C ALA A 12 17.51 -13.68 2.46
N PHE A 13 18.43 -14.22 3.26
CA PHE A 13 19.53 -13.47 3.86
C PHE A 13 20.63 -13.10 2.83
N LEU A 14 20.88 -13.96 1.82
CA LEU A 14 21.84 -13.66 0.75
C LEU A 14 21.34 -12.59 -0.22
N LEU A 15 20.03 -12.50 -0.46
CA LEU A 15 19.43 -11.40 -1.24
C LEU A 15 19.52 -10.05 -0.51
N LEU A 16 19.55 -10.05 0.83
CA LEU A 16 19.72 -8.85 1.65
C LEU A 16 21.17 -8.33 1.71
N MET A 17 22.18 -9.18 1.49
CA MET A 17 23.60 -8.76 1.42
C MET A 17 24.06 -8.29 0.03
N GLY A 18 23.23 -8.48 -1.01
CA GLY A 18 23.51 -8.02 -2.38
C GLY A 18 23.27 -6.51 -2.62
N MET A 19 22.70 -5.79 -1.66
CA MET A 19 22.56 -4.32 -1.73
C MET A 19 23.76 -3.60 -1.10
N SER A 20 24.97 -4.03 -1.46
CA SER A 20 26.10 -3.09 -1.46
C SER A 20 25.94 -2.18 -2.67
N SER A 21 25.09 -1.16 -2.50
CA SER A 21 25.01 -0.03 -3.40
C SER A 21 26.41 0.56 -3.53
N CYS A 22 27.05 0.35 -4.68
CA CYS A 22 27.93 1.37 -5.22
C CYS A 22 27.08 2.64 -5.28
N ARG A 23 27.26 3.54 -4.29
CA ARG A 23 26.87 4.94 -4.37
C ARG A 23 27.67 5.58 -5.52
N LYS A 24 27.32 5.25 -6.75
CA LYS A 24 27.39 6.26 -7.81
C LYS A 24 26.31 7.24 -7.43
N LYS A 25 26.74 8.39 -6.88
CA LYS A 25 25.92 9.60 -6.89
C LYS A 25 25.34 9.67 -8.30
N SER A 26 24.04 9.49 -8.43
CA SER A 26 23.32 9.99 -9.59
C SER A 26 23.80 11.43 -9.75
N ILE A 27 24.30 11.75 -10.93
CA ILE A 27 24.58 13.13 -11.27
C ILE A 27 23.21 13.79 -11.19
N ASN A 28 22.94 14.45 -10.06
CA ASN A 28 21.78 15.32 -9.89
C ASN A 28 21.96 16.43 -10.91
N ASN A 29 21.51 16.19 -12.13
CA ASN A 29 21.37 17.22 -13.12
C ASN A 29 20.20 18.08 -12.61
N PRO A 30 20.38 19.38 -12.32
CA PRO A 30 19.33 20.26 -11.78
C PRO A 30 18.09 20.42 -12.68
N LEU A 31 18.07 19.71 -13.81
CA LEU A 31 17.09 19.76 -14.90
C LEU A 31 16.26 18.48 -15.01
N THR A 32 16.39 17.51 -14.09
CA THR A 32 15.50 16.33 -14.12
C THR A 32 14.08 16.74 -13.72
N VAL A 33 13.14 16.55 -14.64
CA VAL A 33 11.72 16.84 -14.41
C VAL A 33 11.14 15.87 -13.38
N ASN A 34 10.08 16.28 -12.68
CA ASN A 34 9.30 15.34 -11.87
C ASN A 34 8.51 14.40 -12.77
N SER A 35 8.36 13.15 -12.36
CA SER A 35 7.57 12.18 -13.12
C SER A 35 6.10 12.59 -13.22
N VAL A 36 5.44 12.23 -14.33
CA VAL A 36 4.03 12.54 -14.61
C VAL A 36 3.16 11.27 -14.69
N GLY A 37 1.83 11.42 -14.74
CA GLY A 37 0.87 10.32 -14.85
C GLY A 37 -0.03 10.18 -13.63
N ALA A 38 -1.11 9.39 -13.76
CA ALA A 38 -2.10 9.21 -12.71
C ALA A 38 -1.68 8.15 -11.67
N PRO A 39 -2.10 8.29 -10.39
CA PRO A 39 -2.03 7.26 -9.33
C PRO A 39 -2.33 5.84 -9.84
N TRP A 40 -1.41 4.90 -9.60
CA TRP A 40 -1.48 3.49 -10.05
C TRP A 40 -1.71 3.29 -11.55
N GLU A 41 -1.33 4.25 -12.38
CA GLU A 41 -1.20 4.04 -13.83
C GLU A 41 0.14 3.39 -14.17
N LEU A 42 0.13 2.44 -15.10
CA LEU A 42 1.31 1.74 -15.59
C LEU A 42 1.36 1.82 -17.11
N LEU A 43 2.42 2.43 -17.64
CA LEU A 43 2.69 2.45 -19.08
C LEU A 43 3.46 1.19 -19.47
N VAL A 44 2.83 0.32 -20.26
CA VAL A 44 3.46 -0.84 -20.86
C VAL A 44 3.97 -0.48 -22.25
N VAL A 45 5.26 -0.62 -22.47
CA VAL A 45 5.90 -0.44 -23.78
C VAL A 45 6.11 -1.82 -24.38
N MET A 46 5.25 -2.17 -25.32
CA MET A 46 5.18 -3.48 -25.96
C MET A 46 4.44 -3.34 -27.29
N ASP A 47 5.01 -3.90 -28.35
CA ASP A 47 4.42 -3.81 -29.69
C ASP A 47 3.06 -4.52 -29.73
N LYS A 48 2.13 -3.95 -30.50
CA LYS A 48 0.73 -4.39 -30.54
C LYS A 48 0.58 -5.87 -30.87
N SER A 49 1.41 -6.40 -31.77
CA SER A 49 1.41 -7.81 -32.14
C SER A 49 1.72 -8.73 -30.96
N ASP A 50 2.67 -8.35 -30.11
CA ASP A 50 3.03 -9.15 -28.93
C ASP A 50 2.01 -8.98 -27.82
N TRP A 51 1.44 -7.78 -27.68
CA TRP A 51 0.40 -7.47 -26.72
C TRP A 51 -0.88 -8.30 -26.94
N GLU A 52 -1.31 -8.43 -28.19
CA GLU A 52 -2.51 -9.20 -28.58
C GLU A 52 -2.26 -10.72 -28.58
N ALA A 53 -0.99 -11.14 -28.61
CA ALA A 53 -0.60 -12.54 -28.57
C ALA A 53 -0.72 -13.15 -27.14
N PRO A 54 -0.68 -14.49 -27.00
CA PRO A 54 -0.84 -15.16 -25.71
C PRO A 54 0.10 -14.65 -24.60
N GLN A 55 1.32 -14.27 -24.94
CA GLN A 55 2.31 -13.74 -23.99
C GLN A 55 1.95 -12.35 -23.46
N GLY A 56 1.42 -11.47 -24.30
CA GLY A 56 0.91 -10.16 -23.90
C GLY A 56 -0.33 -10.30 -23.01
N ARG A 57 -1.21 -11.25 -23.32
CA ARG A 57 -2.35 -11.59 -22.46
C ARG A 57 -1.94 -12.10 -21.08
N ALA A 58 -0.91 -12.96 -21.00
CA ALA A 58 -0.38 -13.43 -19.73
C ALA A 58 0.16 -12.27 -18.86
N LEU A 59 0.79 -11.27 -19.47
CA LEU A 59 1.20 -10.05 -18.77
C LEU A 59 -0.01 -9.19 -18.35
N PHE A 60 -0.97 -9.00 -19.25
CA PHE A 60 -2.18 -8.24 -18.96
C PHE A 60 -2.94 -8.83 -17.77
N GLU A 61 -3.15 -10.15 -17.73
CA GLU A 61 -3.83 -10.83 -16.61
C GLU A 61 -3.13 -10.62 -15.26
N VAL A 62 -1.79 -10.54 -15.26
CA VAL A 62 -1.02 -10.18 -14.06
C VAL A 62 -1.29 -8.73 -13.69
N LEU A 63 -1.14 -7.79 -14.61
CA LEU A 63 -1.27 -6.36 -14.30
C LEU A 63 -2.72 -5.93 -13.97
N ASP A 64 -3.71 -6.60 -14.55
CA ASP A 64 -5.15 -6.35 -14.38
C ASP A 64 -5.73 -7.12 -13.19
N ALA A 65 -4.92 -7.92 -12.49
CA ALA A 65 -5.37 -8.68 -11.33
C ALA A 65 -6.01 -7.77 -10.27
N ASP A 66 -7.09 -8.25 -9.65
CA ASP A 66 -7.84 -7.51 -8.65
C ASP A 66 -7.00 -7.13 -7.43
N VAL A 67 -7.33 -5.98 -6.84
CA VAL A 67 -6.88 -5.64 -5.49
C VAL A 67 -7.71 -6.43 -4.48
N PRO A 68 -7.05 -7.17 -3.56
CA PRO A 68 -7.78 -7.94 -2.55
C PRO A 68 -8.50 -7.03 -1.57
N ALA A 69 -9.54 -7.57 -0.92
CA ALA A 69 -10.32 -6.89 0.11
C ALA A 69 -10.99 -5.57 -0.35
N LEU A 70 -11.48 -5.55 -1.59
CA LEU A 70 -12.42 -4.55 -2.09
C LEU A 70 -13.80 -5.19 -2.31
N PRO A 71 -14.90 -4.44 -2.09
CA PRO A 71 -16.26 -4.99 -2.27
C PRO A 71 -16.62 -5.22 -3.74
N GLN A 72 -15.98 -4.49 -4.65
CA GLN A 72 -16.10 -4.63 -6.10
C GLN A 72 -14.70 -4.91 -6.67
N SER A 73 -14.64 -5.73 -7.72
CA SER A 73 -13.39 -5.99 -8.45
C SER A 73 -12.89 -4.67 -9.06
N GLU A 74 -11.68 -4.29 -8.67
CA GLU A 74 -10.95 -3.15 -9.19
C GLU A 74 -9.51 -3.60 -9.48
N PRO A 75 -8.98 -3.38 -10.70
CA PRO A 75 -7.67 -3.88 -11.09
C PRO A 75 -6.56 -3.22 -10.29
N ARG A 76 -5.40 -3.85 -10.13
CA ARG A 76 -4.25 -3.27 -9.40
C ARG A 76 -3.72 -1.99 -10.04
N PHE A 77 -3.66 -1.98 -11.36
CA PHE A 77 -3.14 -0.86 -12.14
C PHE A 77 -4.14 -0.44 -13.21
N LYS A 78 -4.14 0.85 -13.54
CA LYS A 78 -4.70 1.32 -14.80
C LYS A 78 -3.63 1.16 -15.88
N ILE A 79 -3.84 0.26 -16.83
CA ILE A 79 -2.86 -0.06 -17.86
C ILE A 79 -3.03 0.90 -19.04
N SER A 80 -1.92 1.46 -19.50
CA SER A 80 -1.82 2.16 -20.78
C SER A 80 -0.72 1.51 -21.60
N ARG A 81 -0.87 1.43 -22.92
CA ARG A 81 0.09 0.77 -23.82
C ARG A 81 0.61 1.75 -24.86
N CYS A 82 1.90 1.65 -25.20
CA CYS A 82 2.44 2.20 -26.43
C CYS A 82 3.34 1.18 -27.15
N ASP A 83 3.49 1.35 -28.45
CA ASP A 83 4.44 0.59 -29.27
C ASP A 83 5.87 1.07 -29.00
N ASN A 84 6.88 0.21 -29.22
CA ASN A 84 8.28 0.56 -28.97
C ASN A 84 8.72 1.76 -29.82
N ALA A 85 8.21 1.87 -31.05
CA ALA A 85 8.49 2.96 -31.96
C ALA A 85 7.94 4.32 -31.47
N ASP A 86 6.84 4.30 -30.70
CA ASP A 86 6.15 5.50 -30.21
C ASP A 86 6.63 5.90 -28.80
N PHE A 87 7.52 5.12 -28.18
CA PHE A 87 8.07 5.42 -26.86
C PHE A 87 9.12 6.53 -26.91
N ASP A 88 8.65 7.76 -26.97
CA ASP A 88 9.44 8.97 -27.21
C ASP A 88 9.66 9.84 -25.97
N GLY A 89 10.12 11.08 -26.18
CA GLY A 89 10.39 12.06 -25.12
C GLY A 89 9.17 12.46 -24.27
N LEU A 90 7.95 12.33 -24.79
CA LEU A 90 6.71 12.69 -24.07
C LEU A 90 6.28 11.62 -23.07
N LEU A 91 6.54 10.34 -23.39
CA LEU A 91 6.19 9.20 -22.53
C LEU A 91 7.28 8.85 -21.52
N LYS A 92 8.54 9.19 -21.82
CA LYS A 92 9.68 8.96 -20.92
C LYS A 92 9.53 9.54 -19.51
N PRO A 93 8.83 10.64 -19.24
CA PRO A 93 8.63 11.13 -17.88
C PRO A 93 7.53 10.39 -17.08
N VAL A 94 6.82 9.43 -17.68
CA VAL A 94 5.73 8.70 -16.98
C VAL A 94 6.28 7.94 -15.78
N ARG A 95 5.58 8.02 -14.66
CA ARG A 95 6.10 7.66 -13.34
C ARG A 95 6.22 6.16 -13.05
N ASN A 96 5.51 5.31 -13.80
CA ASN A 96 5.65 3.85 -13.79
C ASN A 96 5.68 3.34 -15.23
N ILE A 97 6.77 2.69 -15.61
CA ILE A 97 6.97 2.17 -16.95
C ILE A 97 7.38 0.70 -16.86
N LEU A 98 6.74 -0.13 -17.68
CA LEU A 98 7.12 -1.53 -17.91
C LEU A 98 7.57 -1.68 -19.37
N LEU A 99 8.87 -1.86 -19.57
CA LEU A 99 9.46 -2.14 -20.87
C LEU A 99 9.55 -3.65 -21.08
N VAL A 100 8.99 -4.15 -22.18
CA VAL A 100 9.07 -5.56 -22.55
C VAL A 100 9.95 -5.73 -23.78
N GLU A 101 10.93 -6.62 -23.70
CA GLU A 101 11.78 -6.97 -24.85
C GLU A 101 11.92 -8.48 -24.99
N ILE A 102 11.39 -9.03 -26.07
CA ILE A 102 11.48 -10.46 -26.39
C ILE A 102 12.41 -10.60 -27.60
N SER A 103 13.54 -11.27 -27.41
CA SER A 103 14.55 -11.42 -28.46
C SER A 103 15.49 -12.58 -28.18
N HIS A 104 15.84 -13.33 -29.22
CA HIS A 104 16.74 -14.47 -29.16
C HIS A 104 18.17 -14.13 -28.71
N ILE A 105 18.52 -12.83 -28.59
CA ILE A 105 19.80 -12.39 -28.01
C ILE A 105 19.90 -12.70 -26.52
N TYR A 106 18.75 -12.84 -25.84
CA TYR A 106 18.69 -13.18 -24.43
C TYR A 106 18.75 -14.69 -24.25
N SER A 107 19.47 -15.16 -23.23
CA SER A 107 19.56 -16.59 -22.91
C SER A 107 18.54 -17.07 -21.87
N ARG A 108 17.95 -16.14 -21.11
CA ARG A 108 16.95 -16.42 -20.08
C ARG A 108 16.13 -15.17 -19.72
N PRO A 109 14.88 -15.33 -19.25
CA PRO A 109 14.11 -14.22 -18.73
C PRO A 109 14.77 -13.52 -17.54
N LYS A 110 14.67 -12.18 -17.47
CA LYS A 110 15.18 -11.38 -16.34
C LYS A 110 14.36 -10.10 -16.15
N ILE A 111 14.26 -9.65 -14.90
CA ILE A 111 13.77 -8.31 -14.53
C ILE A 111 14.96 -7.41 -14.20
N HIS A 112 14.96 -6.21 -14.75
CA HIS A 112 15.82 -5.11 -14.33
C HIS A 112 14.95 -3.92 -13.93
N VAL A 113 15.18 -3.37 -12.73
CA VAL A 113 14.45 -2.19 -12.24
C VAL A 113 15.43 -1.03 -12.11
N THR A 114 15.04 0.12 -12.65
CA THR A 114 15.78 1.38 -12.54
C THR A 114 14.88 2.43 -11.92
N GLU A 115 15.34 3.06 -10.83
CA GLU A 115 14.73 4.27 -10.29
C GLU A 115 15.27 5.50 -11.03
N ASP A 116 14.42 6.48 -11.25
CA ASP A 116 14.78 7.83 -11.72
C ASP A 116 15.58 7.84 -13.05
N MET A 117 15.20 6.98 -14.00
CA MET A 117 15.89 6.87 -15.30
C MET A 117 15.80 8.16 -16.12
N TRP A 118 14.62 8.78 -16.19
CA TRP A 118 14.38 10.02 -16.93
C TRP A 118 13.75 11.14 -16.08
N ALA A 119 13.04 10.79 -15.02
CA ALA A 119 12.33 11.75 -14.16
C ALA A 119 12.42 11.37 -12.68
N ASN A 120 12.32 12.35 -11.78
CA ASN A 120 12.39 12.11 -10.34
C ASN A 120 11.17 11.32 -9.84
N SER A 121 11.41 10.41 -8.90
CA SER A 121 10.43 9.45 -8.36
C SER A 121 9.80 8.57 -9.44
N GLN A 122 10.58 8.13 -10.43
CA GLN A 122 10.13 7.25 -11.50
C GLN A 122 10.60 5.81 -11.25
N ILE A 123 9.77 4.82 -11.58
CA ILE A 123 10.20 3.42 -11.70
C ILE A 123 10.07 2.96 -13.14
N VAL A 124 11.17 2.43 -13.67
CA VAL A 124 11.22 1.73 -14.94
C VAL A 124 11.59 0.28 -14.68
N MET A 125 10.64 -0.61 -14.91
CA MET A 125 10.87 -2.04 -14.91
C MET A 125 11.07 -2.51 -16.34
N ARG A 126 12.11 -3.30 -16.59
CA ARG A 126 12.41 -3.89 -17.88
C ARG A 126 12.41 -5.40 -17.73
N ILE A 127 11.53 -6.07 -18.46
CA ILE A 127 11.47 -7.53 -18.54
C ILE A 127 12.01 -7.94 -19.91
N VAL A 128 13.07 -8.75 -19.89
CA VAL A 128 13.67 -9.30 -21.12
C VAL A 128 13.47 -10.81 -21.15
N ALA A 129 13.26 -11.40 -22.33
CA ALA A 129 13.11 -12.85 -22.49
C ALA A 129 13.61 -13.35 -23.87
N PRO A 130 14.04 -14.63 -23.99
CA PRO A 130 14.45 -15.22 -25.27
C PRO A 130 13.29 -15.42 -26.26
N ASP A 131 12.11 -15.72 -25.75
CA ASP A 131 10.93 -16.13 -26.52
C ASP A 131 9.63 -15.89 -25.72
N ASN A 132 8.50 -16.03 -26.42
CA ASN A 132 7.16 -15.76 -25.88
C ASN A 132 6.75 -16.71 -24.76
N GLU A 133 7.13 -17.99 -24.83
CA GLU A 133 6.71 -19.01 -23.86
C GLU A 133 7.43 -18.80 -22.51
N SER A 134 8.74 -18.60 -22.57
CA SER A 134 9.55 -18.29 -21.40
C SER A 134 9.17 -16.96 -20.76
N PHE A 135 8.80 -15.95 -21.55
CA PHE A 135 8.26 -14.69 -21.04
C PHE A 135 6.95 -14.89 -20.28
N ALA A 136 5.97 -15.55 -20.89
CA ALA A 136 4.64 -15.73 -20.30
C ALA A 136 4.73 -16.47 -18.95
N LYS A 137 5.54 -17.54 -18.90
CA LYS A 137 5.80 -18.29 -17.68
C LYS A 137 6.48 -17.42 -16.61
N PHE A 138 7.50 -16.67 -17.01
CA PHE A 138 8.27 -15.84 -16.09
C PHE A 138 7.43 -14.74 -15.43
N VAL A 139 6.57 -14.07 -16.20
CA VAL A 139 5.69 -13.02 -15.67
C VAL A 139 4.67 -13.58 -14.67
N GLN A 140 4.16 -14.79 -14.92
CA GLN A 140 3.26 -15.49 -13.99
C GLN A 140 3.98 -15.91 -12.70
N ASP A 141 5.19 -16.46 -12.82
CA ASP A 141 6.00 -16.90 -11.69
C ASP A 141 6.45 -15.70 -10.81
N GLU A 142 6.74 -14.55 -11.41
CA GLU A 142 7.27 -13.35 -10.74
C GLU A 142 6.21 -12.25 -10.48
N LYS A 143 4.92 -12.56 -10.62
CA LYS A 143 3.82 -11.56 -10.48
C LYS A 143 3.87 -10.76 -9.19
N GLU A 144 4.16 -11.41 -8.06
CA GLU A 144 4.23 -10.75 -6.76
C GLU A 144 5.37 -9.73 -6.69
N LEU A 145 6.51 -10.04 -7.32
CA LEU A 145 7.65 -9.13 -7.40
C LEU A 145 7.30 -7.92 -8.27
N ILE A 146 6.62 -8.14 -9.40
CA ILE A 146 6.14 -7.06 -10.29
C ILE A 146 5.23 -6.11 -9.51
N TYR A 147 4.24 -6.64 -8.80
CA TYR A 147 3.33 -5.82 -7.98
C TYR A 147 4.08 -5.02 -6.92
N GLN A 148 4.95 -5.68 -6.17
CA GLN A 148 5.65 -5.06 -5.04
C GLN A 148 6.50 -3.85 -5.47
N TYR A 149 7.21 -3.92 -6.60
CA TYR A 149 8.02 -2.79 -7.05
C TYR A 149 7.19 -1.54 -7.33
N PHE A 150 6.08 -1.68 -8.07
CA PHE A 150 5.23 -0.53 -8.39
C PHE A 150 4.44 -0.03 -7.18
N GLU A 151 3.91 -0.94 -6.34
CA GLU A 151 3.18 -0.56 -5.12
C GLU A 151 4.08 0.18 -4.11
N LEU A 152 5.31 -0.30 -3.90
CA LEU A 152 6.26 0.38 -3.01
C LEU A 152 6.64 1.75 -3.53
N ALA A 153 6.73 1.92 -4.84
CA ALA A 153 7.01 3.21 -5.47
C ALA A 153 5.86 4.21 -5.29
N GLU A 154 4.61 3.78 -5.51
CA GLU A 154 3.42 4.59 -5.21
C GLU A 154 3.37 4.96 -3.73
N ARG A 155 3.56 3.97 -2.83
CA ARG A 155 3.58 4.20 -1.39
C ARG A 155 4.66 5.21 -0.99
N LYS A 156 5.87 5.09 -1.53
CA LYS A 156 6.98 6.04 -1.31
C LYS A 156 6.59 7.46 -1.74
N ARG A 157 5.96 7.62 -2.90
CA ARG A 157 5.45 8.92 -3.38
C ARG A 157 4.35 9.49 -2.45
N ASN A 158 3.37 8.69 -2.07
CA ASN A 158 2.30 9.11 -1.16
C ASN A 158 2.84 9.48 0.23
N LEU A 159 3.80 8.72 0.74
CA LEU A 159 4.49 9.01 2.00
C LEU A 159 5.27 10.33 1.95
N GLN A 160 5.96 10.62 0.84
CA GLN A 160 6.64 11.90 0.67
C GLN A 160 5.65 13.06 0.58
N TYR A 161 4.53 12.86 -0.11
CA TYR A 161 3.46 13.85 -0.22
C TYR A 161 2.87 14.18 1.15
N ILE A 162 2.36 13.17 1.88
CA ILE A 162 1.67 13.40 3.16
C ILE A 162 2.59 14.01 4.23
N LYS A 163 3.88 13.64 4.25
CA LYS A 163 4.87 14.27 5.14
C LYS A 163 4.95 15.79 4.94
N ARG A 164 4.71 16.28 3.71
CA ARG A 164 4.75 17.70 3.37
C ARG A 164 3.40 18.38 3.53
N THR A 165 2.29 17.66 3.29
CA THR A 165 0.95 18.26 3.10
C THR A 165 -0.09 17.90 4.17
N HIS A 166 0.25 17.14 5.21
CA HIS A 166 -0.69 16.72 6.27
C HIS A 166 -1.41 17.86 7.02
N ASN A 167 -2.54 17.51 7.64
CA ASN A 167 -3.25 18.36 8.58
C ASN A 167 -2.47 18.40 9.91
N ARG A 168 -1.69 19.47 10.12
CA ARG A 168 -0.86 19.68 11.31
C ARG A 168 -1.66 19.78 12.60
N GLU A 169 -2.85 20.38 12.55
CA GLU A 169 -3.68 20.56 13.73
C GLU A 169 -4.20 19.22 14.26
N LEU A 170 -4.79 18.41 13.38
CA LEU A 170 -5.27 17.08 13.76
C LEU A 170 -4.12 16.12 14.11
N SER A 171 -2.98 16.24 13.43
CA SER A 171 -1.77 15.48 13.81
C SER A 171 -1.29 15.83 15.22
N ARG A 172 -1.31 17.12 15.58
CA ARG A 172 -1.00 17.58 16.94
C ARG A 172 -2.05 17.11 17.95
N LEU A 173 -3.33 17.07 17.59
CA LEU A 173 -4.39 16.53 18.43
C LEU A 173 -4.12 15.07 18.80
N VAL A 174 -3.76 14.23 17.81
CA VAL A 174 -3.42 12.82 18.06
C VAL A 174 -2.24 12.71 19.02
N MET A 175 -1.19 13.51 18.81
CA MET A 175 -0.04 13.52 19.72
C MET A 175 -0.44 13.90 21.15
N LEU A 176 -1.22 14.97 21.34
CA LEU A 176 -1.63 15.44 22.66
C LEU A 176 -2.58 14.49 23.40
N LYS A 177 -3.46 13.81 22.67
CA LYS A 177 -4.49 12.94 23.26
C LYS A 177 -4.05 11.50 23.44
N MET A 178 -3.18 11.00 22.56
CA MET A 178 -2.81 9.59 22.52
C MET A 178 -1.31 9.34 22.74
N GLY A 179 -0.47 10.37 22.59
CA GLY A 179 0.99 10.24 22.66
C GLY A 179 1.61 9.58 21.43
N TYR A 180 0.98 9.72 20.25
CA TYR A 180 1.49 9.17 18.98
C TYR A 180 1.77 10.27 17.97
N GLU A 181 2.86 10.14 17.21
CA GLU A 181 3.06 10.96 16.00
C GLU A 181 2.45 10.24 14.80
N VAL A 182 1.57 10.90 14.08
CA VAL A 182 1.03 10.41 12.81
C VAL A 182 0.70 11.60 11.91
N GLN A 183 0.89 11.44 10.61
CA GLN A 183 0.56 12.47 9.62
C GLN A 183 -0.87 12.27 9.15
N VAL A 184 -1.79 13.08 9.69
CA VAL A 184 -3.20 13.04 9.32
C VAL A 184 -3.39 13.62 7.92
N PRO A 185 -4.11 12.96 6.99
CA PRO A 185 -4.33 13.50 5.65
C PRO A 185 -4.94 14.90 5.66
N LYS A 186 -4.51 15.77 4.73
CA LYS A 186 -4.89 17.20 4.71
C LYS A 186 -6.39 17.44 4.66
N PHE A 187 -7.11 16.58 3.96
CA PHE A 187 -8.54 16.69 3.69
C PHE A 187 -9.41 16.23 4.86
N MET A 188 -8.82 15.71 5.95
CA MET A 188 -9.56 15.41 7.18
C MET A 188 -9.90 16.73 7.88
N GLU A 189 -11.17 16.89 8.25
CA GLU A 189 -11.73 18.16 8.75
C GLU A 189 -12.38 18.00 10.13
N ARG A 190 -12.99 16.85 10.42
CA ARG A 190 -13.68 16.58 11.68
C ARG A 190 -12.98 15.51 12.51
N PHE A 191 -13.25 15.56 13.81
CA PHE A 191 -12.80 14.52 14.73
C PHE A 191 -13.80 14.25 15.85
N LYS A 192 -13.76 13.04 16.39
CA LYS A 192 -14.39 12.62 17.65
C LYS A 192 -13.31 11.97 18.52
N VAL A 193 -13.25 12.37 19.78
CA VAL A 193 -12.37 11.76 20.78
C VAL A 193 -13.21 10.90 21.73
N GLY A 194 -12.84 9.64 21.87
CA GLY A 194 -13.37 8.70 22.85
C GLY A 194 -12.29 8.30 23.86
N GLU A 195 -12.59 7.28 24.67
CA GLU A 195 -11.59 6.70 25.57
C GLU A 195 -10.58 5.88 24.77
N ASN A 196 -9.30 6.26 24.81
CA ASN A 196 -8.23 5.64 24.03
C ASN A 196 -8.58 5.45 22.54
N PHE A 197 -9.35 6.39 21.98
CA PHE A 197 -9.88 6.32 20.63
C PHE A 197 -9.98 7.73 20.03
N ILE A 198 -9.55 7.87 18.78
CA ILE A 198 -9.81 9.05 17.95
C ILE A 198 -10.35 8.59 16.61
N TRP A 199 -11.43 9.21 16.16
CA TRP A 199 -11.94 9.11 14.80
C TRP A 199 -11.80 10.46 14.10
N LEU A 200 -11.22 10.45 12.91
CA LEU A 200 -11.01 11.60 12.03
C LEU A 200 -11.78 11.35 10.72
N SER A 201 -12.45 12.37 10.20
CA SER A 201 -13.27 12.26 9.00
C SER A 201 -13.12 13.48 8.10
N ASN A 202 -13.33 13.27 6.79
CA ASN A 202 -13.47 14.35 5.82
C ASN A 202 -14.89 14.95 5.75
N ASP A 203 -15.85 14.43 6.53
CA ASP A 203 -17.24 14.91 6.66
C ASP A 203 -18.02 15.01 5.33
N ARG A 204 -17.73 14.14 4.36
CA ARG A 204 -18.38 14.14 3.04
C ARG A 204 -19.48 13.10 2.96
N GLN A 205 -20.71 13.52 2.69
CA GLN A 205 -21.91 12.64 2.68
C GLN A 205 -21.84 11.37 1.81
N ARG A 206 -21.14 11.40 0.67
CA ARG A 206 -21.10 10.25 -0.29
C ARG A 206 -19.71 9.67 -0.52
N LYS A 207 -18.69 10.26 0.09
CA LYS A 207 -17.28 9.89 -0.09
C LYS A 207 -16.57 10.04 1.25
N HIS A 208 -17.07 9.32 2.25
CA HIS A 208 -16.48 9.35 3.58
C HIS A 208 -15.13 8.64 3.52
N GLN A 209 -14.12 9.36 3.96
CA GLN A 209 -12.77 8.86 4.11
C GLN A 209 -12.39 9.13 5.55
N ASP A 210 -12.14 8.05 6.27
CA ASP A 210 -12.03 8.09 7.70
C ASP A 210 -10.74 7.45 8.16
N MET A 211 -10.22 7.96 9.27
CA MET A 211 -9.08 7.41 9.96
C MET A 211 -9.43 7.24 11.42
N VAL A 212 -9.16 6.06 11.98
CA VAL A 212 -9.26 5.84 13.42
C VAL A 212 -7.93 5.42 14.00
N ILE A 213 -7.71 5.81 15.25
CA ILE A 213 -6.54 5.41 16.01
C ILE A 213 -7.02 5.06 17.40
N TYR A 214 -6.67 3.86 17.86
CA TYR A 214 -7.06 3.39 19.17
C TYR A 214 -6.00 2.52 19.80
N SER A 215 -6.10 2.35 21.12
CA SER A 215 -5.19 1.50 21.86
C SER A 215 -5.84 0.80 23.03
N TYR A 216 -5.29 -0.36 23.39
CA TYR A 216 -5.75 -1.17 24.50
C TYR A 216 -4.56 -1.90 25.14
N PRO A 217 -4.65 -2.32 26.41
CA PRO A 217 -3.55 -2.99 27.11
C PRO A 217 -3.07 -4.25 26.39
N TYR A 218 -1.76 -4.46 26.38
CA TYR A 218 -1.16 -5.71 25.92
C TYR A 218 -1.17 -6.73 27.07
N THR A 219 -2.02 -7.75 26.96
CA THR A 219 -2.25 -8.71 28.06
C THR A 219 -1.50 -10.03 27.88
N ASP A 220 -1.32 -10.48 26.65
CA ASP A 220 -0.79 -11.82 26.36
C ASP A 220 -0.15 -11.94 24.97
N LYS A 221 0.61 -13.01 24.78
CA LYS A 221 1.36 -13.26 23.54
C LYS A 221 0.48 -13.61 22.33
N ASN A 222 -0.78 -14.00 22.53
CA ASN A 222 -1.71 -14.35 21.46
C ASN A 222 -2.49 -13.14 20.91
N THR A 223 -2.12 -11.93 21.35
CA THR A 223 -2.72 -10.67 20.88
C THR A 223 -2.59 -10.45 19.38
N PHE A 224 -1.50 -10.91 18.75
CA PHE A 224 -1.25 -10.73 17.30
C PHE A 224 -1.76 -11.93 16.49
N THR A 225 -3.03 -12.27 16.68
CA THR A 225 -3.75 -13.25 15.86
C THR A 225 -4.90 -12.56 15.15
N LEU A 226 -5.28 -13.03 13.96
CA LEU A 226 -6.39 -12.44 13.21
C LEU A 226 -7.68 -12.41 14.04
N GLU A 227 -8.01 -13.53 14.70
CA GLU A 227 -9.19 -13.65 15.56
C GLU A 227 -9.21 -12.62 16.69
N TYR A 228 -8.11 -12.48 17.44
CA TYR A 228 -8.02 -11.52 18.54
C TYR A 228 -8.14 -10.07 18.05
N LEU A 229 -7.41 -9.72 16.98
CA LEU A 229 -7.42 -8.37 16.43
C LEU A 229 -8.79 -8.00 15.85
N ASN A 230 -9.45 -8.93 15.16
CA ASN A 230 -10.82 -8.76 14.65
C ASN A 230 -11.82 -8.57 15.79
N ALA A 231 -11.77 -9.39 16.84
CA ALA A 231 -12.64 -9.26 18.00
C ALA A 231 -12.44 -7.90 18.72
N LYS A 232 -11.18 -7.43 18.83
CA LYS A 232 -10.89 -6.10 19.38
C LYS A 232 -11.40 -4.98 18.49
N ARG A 233 -11.20 -5.07 17.17
CA ARG A 233 -11.73 -4.11 16.21
C ARG A 233 -13.24 -3.99 16.37
N ASP A 234 -13.98 -5.10 16.32
CA ASP A 234 -15.44 -5.08 16.42
C ASP A 234 -15.92 -4.46 17.73
N SER A 235 -15.28 -4.80 18.85
CA SER A 235 -15.59 -4.21 20.15
C SER A 235 -15.37 -2.70 20.18
N VAL A 236 -14.25 -2.21 19.63
CA VAL A 236 -13.90 -0.79 19.64
C VAL A 236 -14.79 0.00 18.69
N MET A 237 -15.00 -0.50 17.47
CA MET A 237 -15.83 0.17 16.46
C MET A 237 -17.30 0.25 16.91
N LYS A 238 -17.85 -0.82 17.47
CA LYS A 238 -19.21 -0.85 18.01
C LYS A 238 -19.44 0.19 19.09
N ALA A 239 -18.48 0.38 19.99
CA ALA A 239 -18.60 1.34 21.08
C ALA A 239 -18.46 2.80 20.62
N ASN A 240 -17.75 3.07 19.52
CA ASN A 240 -17.33 4.41 19.16
C ASN A 240 -17.98 4.98 17.89
N ILE A 241 -18.47 4.12 16.98
CA ILE A 241 -19.01 4.50 15.67
C ILE A 241 -20.45 3.99 15.54
N PRO A 242 -21.44 4.74 16.09
CA PRO A 242 -22.85 4.45 15.86
C PRO A 242 -23.25 4.83 14.43
N GLY A 243 -24.28 4.19 13.89
CA GLY A 243 -24.88 4.58 12.61
C GLY A 243 -26.04 5.55 12.76
N GLY A 244 -26.66 5.88 11.63
CA GLY A 244 -27.82 6.77 11.58
C GLY A 244 -29.04 6.15 12.28
N PRO A 245 -29.45 4.92 11.91
CA PRO A 245 -30.51 4.21 12.61
C PRO A 245 -30.17 3.92 14.08
N GLU A 246 -31.16 4.04 14.96
CA GLU A 246 -30.97 3.71 16.39
C GLU A 246 -30.54 2.25 16.56
N GLY A 247 -29.49 2.02 17.36
CA GLY A 247 -28.93 0.70 17.61
C GLY A 247 -28.00 0.17 16.52
N SER A 248 -27.81 0.90 15.41
CA SER A 248 -26.82 0.54 14.39
C SER A 248 -25.39 0.91 14.79
N TYR A 249 -24.42 0.11 14.35
CA TYR A 249 -23.01 0.28 14.72
C TYR A 249 -22.06 -0.31 13.67
N MET A 250 -20.82 0.19 13.62
CA MET A 250 -19.81 -0.34 12.72
C MET A 250 -19.25 -1.69 13.20
N GLY A 251 -19.15 -2.64 12.27
CA GLY A 251 -18.47 -3.94 12.44
C GLY A 251 -17.71 -4.35 11.18
N ARG A 252 -17.16 -5.57 11.18
CA ARG A 252 -16.66 -6.24 9.96
C ARG A 252 -17.81 -6.87 9.19
N GLU A 253 -17.62 -7.02 7.88
CA GLU A 253 -18.43 -7.87 7.02
C GLU A 253 -17.94 -9.31 7.15
N ASP A 254 -18.76 -10.16 7.76
CA ASP A 254 -18.35 -11.52 8.15
C ASP A 254 -18.32 -12.49 6.95
N ALA A 255 -18.98 -12.18 5.83
CA ALA A 255 -19.00 -13.03 4.64
C ALA A 255 -17.69 -12.98 3.84
N TRP A 256 -16.84 -11.98 4.08
CA TRP A 256 -15.60 -11.77 3.32
C TRP A 256 -14.38 -11.92 4.23
N PRO A 257 -13.49 -12.89 3.96
CA PRO A 257 -12.32 -13.10 4.80
C PRO A 257 -11.34 -11.93 4.69
N GLU A 258 -10.76 -11.54 5.82
CA GLU A 258 -9.69 -10.55 5.82
C GLU A 258 -8.36 -11.14 5.36
N THR A 259 -7.54 -10.28 4.77
CA THR A 259 -6.11 -10.56 4.62
C THR A 259 -5.38 -10.17 5.90
N PHE A 260 -4.49 -11.05 6.36
CA PHE A 260 -3.63 -10.83 7.51
C PHE A 260 -2.17 -10.94 7.06
N THR A 261 -1.41 -9.86 7.19
CA THR A 261 -0.02 -9.83 6.74
C THR A 261 0.88 -9.31 7.87
N GLU A 262 1.86 -10.13 8.25
CA GLU A 262 2.95 -9.68 9.12
C GLU A 262 3.89 -8.80 8.30
N ILE A 263 4.16 -7.59 8.78
CA ILE A 263 5.01 -6.61 8.09
C ILE A 263 6.15 -6.13 8.97
N ASN A 264 7.26 -5.78 8.32
CA ASN A 264 8.33 -5.02 8.96
C ASN A 264 8.01 -3.53 8.86
N PHE A 265 7.68 -2.92 10.00
CA PHE A 265 7.40 -1.50 10.13
C PHE A 265 8.61 -0.81 10.80
N ASN A 266 9.48 -0.20 9.99
CA ASN A 266 10.68 0.50 10.45
C ASN A 266 11.59 -0.34 11.37
N GLY A 267 11.81 -1.62 11.03
CA GLY A 267 12.64 -2.55 11.79
C GLY A 267 11.89 -3.28 12.93
N LYS A 268 10.60 -2.99 13.12
CA LYS A 268 9.78 -3.60 14.17
C LYS A 268 8.63 -4.42 13.57
N TYR A 269 8.17 -5.40 14.33
CA TYR A 269 7.02 -6.22 13.97
C TYR A 269 5.72 -5.39 13.99
N ALA A 270 4.90 -5.58 12.97
CA ALA A 270 3.54 -5.06 12.91
C ALA A 270 2.66 -6.00 12.09
N VAL A 271 1.35 -5.83 12.20
CA VAL A 271 0.36 -6.56 11.40
C VAL A 271 -0.43 -5.57 10.56
N GLU A 272 -0.56 -5.85 9.26
CA GLU A 272 -1.53 -5.22 8.37
C GLU A 272 -2.73 -6.14 8.20
N ILE A 273 -3.94 -5.60 8.40
CA ILE A 273 -5.20 -6.28 8.08
C ILE A 273 -5.93 -5.47 7.03
N ARG A 274 -6.43 -6.14 5.98
CA ARG A 274 -7.36 -5.55 5.02
C ARG A 274 -8.63 -6.37 4.99
N GLY A 275 -9.77 -5.70 5.00
CA GLY A 275 -11.08 -6.35 5.02
C GLY A 275 -12.19 -5.40 4.61
N LEU A 276 -13.41 -5.89 4.75
CA LEU A 276 -14.62 -5.10 4.53
C LEU A 276 -15.28 -4.78 5.87
N TRP A 277 -15.81 -3.57 5.98
CA TRP A 277 -16.61 -3.12 7.10
C TRP A 277 -18.05 -2.90 6.64
N GLU A 278 -18.97 -3.02 7.57
CA GLU A 278 -20.38 -2.68 7.37
C GLU A 278 -20.95 -2.02 8.63
N MET A 279 -22.03 -1.26 8.46
CA MET A 279 -22.87 -0.82 9.56
C MET A 279 -23.90 -1.90 9.84
N LYS A 280 -23.74 -2.64 10.94
CA LYS A 280 -24.75 -3.61 11.38
C LYS A 280 -26.05 -2.85 11.68
N GLY A 281 -27.12 -3.20 10.97
CA GLY A 281 -28.42 -2.50 11.06
C GLY A 281 -28.60 -1.34 10.07
N ASP A 282 -27.71 -1.20 9.08
CA ASP A 282 -27.82 -0.27 7.96
C ASP A 282 -27.16 -0.90 6.70
N MET A 283 -27.26 -0.27 5.53
CA MET A 283 -26.72 -0.77 4.25
C MET A 283 -25.39 -0.11 3.85
N MET A 284 -24.72 0.55 4.81
CA MET A 284 -23.44 1.22 4.57
C MET A 284 -22.27 0.24 4.79
N GLY A 285 -21.27 0.30 3.92
CA GLY A 285 -20.05 -0.47 4.07
C GLY A 285 -18.96 -0.09 3.06
N GLY A 286 -17.83 -0.78 3.15
CA GLY A 286 -16.70 -0.56 2.24
C GLY A 286 -15.42 -1.21 2.74
N PRO A 287 -14.28 -0.90 2.10
CA PRO A 287 -13.00 -1.49 2.48
C PRO A 287 -12.34 -0.73 3.64
N TYR A 288 -11.51 -1.44 4.39
CA TYR A 288 -10.60 -0.88 5.38
C TYR A 288 -9.21 -1.51 5.29
N VAL A 289 -8.21 -0.77 5.78
CA VAL A 289 -6.86 -1.26 6.03
C VAL A 289 -6.40 -0.75 7.39
N SER A 290 -5.85 -1.64 8.22
CA SER A 290 -5.34 -1.29 9.54
C SER A 290 -3.90 -1.75 9.70
N ILE A 291 -3.13 -0.98 10.47
CA ILE A 291 -1.79 -1.36 10.95
C ILE A 291 -1.84 -1.41 12.47
N THR A 292 -1.49 -2.56 13.02
CA THR A 292 -1.42 -2.82 14.45
C THR A 292 0.02 -3.05 14.91
N ARG A 293 0.41 -2.37 15.99
CA ARG A 293 1.76 -2.33 16.54
C ARG A 293 1.74 -2.45 18.06
N LEU A 294 2.82 -2.98 18.64
CA LEU A 294 3.06 -2.97 20.09
C LEU A 294 3.82 -1.69 20.47
N ASP A 295 3.21 -0.88 21.33
CA ASP A 295 3.91 0.17 22.09
C ASP A 295 4.57 -0.50 23.30
N GLU A 296 5.83 -0.91 23.13
CA GLU A 296 6.62 -1.61 24.14
C GLU A 296 6.85 -0.76 25.40
N GLN A 297 6.92 0.57 25.26
CA GLN A 297 7.20 1.47 26.39
C GLN A 297 6.01 1.53 27.35
N ASN A 298 4.79 1.56 26.81
CA ASN A 298 3.57 1.65 27.62
C ASN A 298 2.79 0.33 27.72
N GLN A 299 3.33 -0.76 27.17
CA GLN A 299 2.71 -2.09 27.17
C GLN A 299 1.26 -2.08 26.67
N ARG A 300 1.06 -1.45 25.50
CA ARG A 300 -0.26 -1.35 24.85
C ARG A 300 -0.17 -1.68 23.38
N ILE A 301 -1.26 -2.20 22.83
CA ILE A 301 -1.44 -2.34 21.40
C ILE A 301 -2.01 -1.06 20.85
N VAL A 302 -1.50 -0.64 19.70
CA VAL A 302 -1.94 0.54 18.97
C VAL A 302 -2.35 0.11 17.57
N THR A 303 -3.59 0.42 17.21
CA THR A 303 -4.12 0.18 15.87
C THR A 303 -4.49 1.51 15.24
N ALA A 304 -3.96 1.77 14.05
CA ALA A 304 -4.40 2.85 13.19
C ALA A 304 -5.05 2.24 11.94
N GLU A 305 -6.22 2.75 11.55
CA GLU A 305 -7.01 2.20 10.46
C GLU A 305 -7.54 3.31 9.57
N ILE A 306 -7.59 3.04 8.26
CA ILE A 306 -8.33 3.81 7.27
C ILE A 306 -9.50 2.96 6.82
N PHE A 307 -10.69 3.57 6.73
CA PHE A 307 -11.83 2.95 6.06
C PHE A 307 -12.52 3.95 5.13
N ILE A 308 -13.18 3.42 4.09
CA ILE A 308 -13.76 4.21 3.00
C ILE A 308 -15.23 3.83 2.83
N TYR A 309 -16.11 4.84 2.76
CA TYR A 309 -17.47 4.70 2.24
C TYR A 309 -17.59 5.54 0.95
N ALA A 310 -17.78 4.87 -0.17
CA ALA A 310 -17.96 5.52 -1.47
C ALA A 310 -18.77 4.60 -2.40
N PRO A 311 -20.09 4.44 -2.19
CA PRO A 311 -20.91 3.44 -2.90
C PRO A 311 -20.97 3.67 -4.42
N GLU A 312 -20.81 4.92 -4.87
CA GLU A 312 -20.92 5.32 -6.29
C GLU A 312 -19.56 5.50 -6.98
N GLU A 313 -18.44 5.20 -6.30
CA GLU A 313 -17.08 5.39 -6.86
C GLU A 313 -16.16 4.19 -6.62
N ASP A 314 -15.11 4.11 -7.45
CA ASP A 314 -13.95 3.24 -7.25
C ASP A 314 -13.23 3.58 -5.95
N LYS A 315 -12.93 2.56 -5.14
CA LYS A 315 -12.43 2.71 -3.77
C LYS A 315 -10.94 2.44 -3.68
N ARG A 316 -10.34 1.74 -4.65
CA ARG A 316 -8.91 1.37 -4.67
C ARG A 316 -8.00 2.56 -4.41
N ASN A 317 -8.13 3.60 -5.23
CA ASN A 317 -7.23 4.75 -5.13
C ASN A 317 -7.50 5.58 -3.86
N LEU A 318 -8.75 5.64 -3.37
CA LEU A 318 -9.09 6.31 -2.12
C LEU A 318 -8.42 5.59 -0.93
N LEU A 319 -8.58 4.27 -0.85
CA LEU A 319 -7.97 3.45 0.19
C LEU A 319 -6.45 3.56 0.15
N LYS A 320 -5.83 3.30 -1.01
CA LYS A 320 -4.36 3.28 -1.15
C LYS A 320 -3.70 4.65 -0.98
N HIS A 321 -4.37 5.74 -1.32
CA HIS A 321 -3.83 7.08 -1.07
C HIS A 321 -3.82 7.37 0.45
N ASN A 322 -4.88 6.97 1.15
CA ASN A 322 -5.06 7.25 2.56
C ASN A 322 -4.24 6.33 3.46
N GLU A 323 -4.03 5.06 3.07
CA GLU A 323 -3.27 4.09 3.87
C GLU A 323 -1.83 4.54 4.10
N ALA A 324 -1.26 5.39 3.22
CA ALA A 324 0.06 5.98 3.42
C ALA A 324 0.18 6.73 4.77
N ALA A 325 -0.93 7.27 5.30
CA ALA A 325 -0.96 7.89 6.63
C ALA A 325 -0.62 6.88 7.74
N LEU A 326 -1.10 5.64 7.63
CA LEU A 326 -0.84 4.58 8.61
C LEU A 326 0.65 4.28 8.73
N TYR A 327 1.36 4.31 7.60
CA TYR A 327 2.81 4.12 7.51
C TYR A 327 3.63 5.29 8.09
N THR A 328 2.98 6.35 8.56
CA THR A 328 3.65 7.46 9.27
C THR A 328 3.54 7.37 10.79
N LEU A 329 2.77 6.40 11.31
CA LEU A 329 2.57 6.21 12.74
C LEU A 329 3.90 5.90 13.42
N LYS A 330 4.27 6.72 14.40
CA LYS A 330 5.37 6.47 15.32
C LYS A 330 4.84 6.38 16.73
N LEU A 331 5.38 5.41 17.45
CA LEU A 331 5.05 5.16 18.85
C LEU A 331 6.09 5.82 19.77
N PRO A 332 5.80 5.96 21.07
CA PRO A 332 6.79 6.38 22.06
C PRO A 332 8.12 5.63 21.90
N GLY A 333 9.23 6.38 21.98
CA GLY A 333 10.58 5.88 21.68
C GLY A 333 11.01 5.96 20.21
N GLU A 334 10.14 6.37 19.29
CA GLU A 334 10.44 6.47 17.84
C GLU A 334 10.45 7.91 17.30
N PHE A 335 10.16 8.88 18.17
CA PHE A 335 10.17 10.30 17.80
C PHE A 335 11.61 10.71 17.49
N LYS A 336 11.79 11.53 16.45
CA LYS A 336 13.11 12.09 16.19
C LYS A 336 13.37 13.09 17.31
N HIS A 337 14.44 12.89 18.09
CA HIS A 337 14.97 13.99 18.88
C HIS A 337 15.31 15.12 17.91
N ILE A 338 14.68 16.27 18.11
CA ILE A 338 15.17 17.51 17.53
C ILE A 338 16.47 17.77 18.30
N GLU A 339 17.61 17.49 17.69
CA GLU A 339 18.85 18.14 18.12
C GLU A 339 18.58 19.64 18.02
N GLN A 340 18.55 20.29 19.19
CA GLN A 340 18.31 21.72 19.34
C GLN A 340 19.44 22.54 18.72
#